data_AF-A0A8S3Z261-F1
#
_entry.id   AF-A0A8S3Z261-F1
#
_cell.length_a   1.000
_cell.length_b   1.000
_cell.length_c   1.000
_cell.angle_alpha   90.00
_cell.angle_beta   90.00
_cell.angle_gamma   90.00
#
_symmetry.space_group_name_H-M   'P 1'
#
loop_
_entity.id
_entity.type
_entity.pdbx_description
1 polymer ?
#
loop_
_entity_poly.entity_id
_entity_poly.type
_entity_poly.pdbx_seq_one_letter_code
_entity_poly.pdbx_strand_id
1 'polypeptide(L)'
;MPSQTDLERFDGMLLAVAQQCEGGVQELLDVFFGFLARKTDFYSGTDGTQAEKLVISKYKEYENLVKERLKQEKEEREAAEKRRQENLAKKKAAEEKERREVEEEPKIRELTDEEAEKLEKELHDEKMASAVNDEVEKTHEDKSPSDDEEDEKDKGKLKPNAGNGADLPDYSWTQTLQEVEIRIPFTVNFPLKGKDLVVNIEKRKLSVALKGQPPVLDGTLYNDVKVDECTWCIQDHKILLINLEKVNKMEWWSRVLTTEPEINTRKVKPENSKLSDLDGETRSMVEKMMFDQRQKEMGLPTSDEQKKQDVLKKFMQQHPEMDFSKCKFS
;
A
#
# COMPACT_ATOMS: atom_id res chain seq x y z
N MET A 1 -24.88 24.66 28.13
CA MET A 1 -25.09 23.45 27.29
C MET A 1 -24.66 22.25 28.09
N PRO A 2 -25.35 21.10 28.01
CA PRO A 2 -24.77 19.83 28.45
C PRO A 2 -23.40 19.66 27.80
N SER A 3 -22.44 19.03 28.48
CA SER A 3 -21.17 18.69 27.82
C SER A 3 -21.44 17.70 26.68
N GLN A 4 -20.60 17.67 25.65
CA GLN A 4 -20.76 16.72 24.53
C GLN A 4 -20.83 15.26 25.05
N THR A 5 -20.02 14.98 26.08
CA THR A 5 -20.03 13.76 26.91
C THR A 5 -21.36 13.46 27.62
N ASP A 6 -22.18 14.45 27.97
CA ASP A 6 -23.48 14.25 28.61
C ASP A 6 -24.59 13.86 27.64
N LEU A 7 -24.42 14.17 26.34
CA LEU A 7 -25.37 13.80 25.29
C LEU A 7 -25.04 12.40 24.75
N GLU A 8 -23.75 12.09 24.57
CA GLU A 8 -23.26 10.80 24.08
C GLU A 8 -23.72 9.61 24.95
N ARG A 9 -23.95 9.83 26.25
CA ARG A 9 -24.48 8.79 27.15
C ARG A 9 -25.86 8.25 26.72
N PHE A 10 -26.64 9.02 25.96
CA PHE A 10 -27.95 8.62 25.46
C PHE A 10 -27.90 8.02 24.06
N ASP A 11 -26.76 8.08 23.37
CA ASP A 11 -26.62 7.63 21.99
C ASP A 11 -26.95 6.15 21.84
N GLY A 12 -26.52 5.31 22.80
CA GLY A 12 -26.86 3.88 22.77
C GLY A 12 -28.37 3.61 22.84
N MET A 13 -29.12 4.40 23.61
CA MET A 13 -30.57 4.29 23.69
C MET A 13 -31.24 4.80 22.42
N LEU A 14 -30.81 5.95 21.90
CA LEU A 14 -31.35 6.54 20.68
C LEU A 14 -31.05 5.68 19.46
N LEU A 15 -29.86 5.08 19.38
CA LEU A 15 -29.47 4.16 18.33
C LEU A 15 -30.31 2.88 18.36
N ALA A 16 -30.58 2.33 19.55
CA ALA A 16 -31.44 1.16 19.68
C ALA A 16 -32.87 1.43 19.18
N VAL A 17 -33.40 2.64 19.43
CA VAL A 17 -34.70 3.06 18.87
C VAL A 17 -34.60 3.23 17.35
N ALA A 18 -33.55 3.89 16.85
CA ALA A 18 -33.35 4.10 15.42
C ALA A 18 -33.21 2.79 14.63
N GLN A 19 -32.56 1.77 15.21
CA GLN A 19 -32.43 0.44 14.60
C GLN A 19 -33.76 -0.33 14.49
N GLN A 20 -34.75 0.01 15.33
CA GLN A 20 -36.08 -0.60 15.28
C GLN A 20 -37.03 0.12 14.30
N CYS A 21 -36.66 1.31 13.82
CA CYS A 21 -37.43 2.06 12.83
C CYS A 21 -37.02 1.61 11.41
N GLU A 22 -37.76 0.65 10.84
CA GLU A 22 -37.54 0.14 9.48
C GLU A 22 -37.78 1.21 8.39
N GLY A 23 -38.64 2.20 8.67
CA GLY A 23 -38.92 3.38 7.85
C GLY A 23 -37.86 4.49 7.95
N GLY A 24 -36.75 4.24 8.64
CA GLY A 24 -35.62 5.15 8.74
C GLY A 24 -35.91 6.42 9.55
N VAL A 25 -35.29 7.54 9.15
CA VAL A 25 -35.32 8.79 9.93
C VAL A 25 -36.73 9.39 10.04
N GLN A 26 -37.58 9.21 9.04
CA GLN A 26 -38.96 9.73 9.07
C GLN A 26 -39.76 9.04 10.18
N GLU A 27 -39.73 7.71 10.23
CA GLU A 27 -40.39 6.94 11.29
C GLU A 27 -39.79 7.24 12.67
N LEU A 28 -38.47 7.40 12.77
CA LEU A 28 -37.82 7.78 14.02
C LEU A 28 -38.34 9.13 14.55
N LEU A 29 -38.51 10.12 13.67
CA LEU A 29 -39.08 11.42 14.05
C LEU A 29 -40.55 11.29 14.46
N ASP A 30 -41.35 10.47 13.77
CA ASP A 30 -42.73 10.21 14.15
C ASP A 30 -42.84 9.54 15.52
N VAL A 31 -41.95 8.58 15.82
CA VAL A 31 -41.86 7.94 17.14
C VAL A 31 -41.49 8.96 18.21
N PHE A 32 -40.51 9.82 17.95
CA PHE A 32 -40.04 10.84 18.89
C PHE A 32 -41.11 11.90 19.18
N PHE A 33 -41.68 12.53 18.15
CA PHE A 33 -42.75 13.52 18.33
C PHE A 33 -44.03 12.89 18.87
N GLY A 34 -44.33 11.64 18.50
CA GLY A 34 -45.43 10.87 19.08
C GLY A 34 -45.23 10.59 20.58
N PHE A 35 -43.99 10.31 21.01
CA PHE A 35 -43.66 10.21 22.42
C PHE A 35 -43.89 11.53 23.15
N LEU A 36 -43.39 12.65 22.59
CA LEU A 36 -43.60 13.99 23.17
C LEU A 36 -45.09 14.30 23.31
N ALA A 37 -45.90 13.99 22.31
CA ALA A 37 -47.35 14.21 22.35
C ALA A 37 -48.08 13.40 23.43
N ARG A 38 -47.64 12.17 23.72
CA ARG A 38 -48.33 11.26 24.64
C ARG A 38 -47.82 11.32 26.08
N LYS A 39 -46.56 11.69 26.28
CA LYS A 39 -45.83 11.51 27.55
C LYS A 39 -45.27 12.80 28.11
N THR A 40 -45.41 13.92 27.42
CA THR A 40 -44.93 15.22 27.88
C THR A 40 -45.99 16.29 27.68
N ASP A 41 -45.80 17.43 28.32
CA ASP A 41 -46.60 18.63 28.13
C ASP A 41 -46.12 19.49 26.95
N PHE A 42 -45.23 18.97 26.10
CA PHE A 42 -44.59 19.72 25.00
C PHE A 42 -45.57 20.47 24.08
N TYR A 43 -46.76 19.90 23.82
CA TYR A 43 -47.79 20.52 22.98
C TYR A 43 -48.91 21.22 23.76
N SER A 44 -49.02 20.99 25.07
CA SER A 44 -50.10 21.50 25.93
C SER A 44 -49.65 22.56 26.92
N GLY A 45 -48.35 22.65 27.21
CA GLY A 45 -47.75 23.52 28.21
C GLY A 45 -47.31 24.90 27.70
N THR A 46 -47.32 25.11 26.39
CA THR A 46 -46.94 26.39 25.76
C THR A 46 -47.96 26.78 24.68
N ASP A 47 -48.06 28.06 24.32
CA ASP A 47 -48.68 28.47 23.06
C ASP A 47 -47.99 27.73 21.91
N GLY A 48 -48.76 27.11 21.00
CA GLY A 48 -48.22 26.17 20.01
C GLY A 48 -47.08 26.72 19.12
N THR A 49 -46.96 28.04 19.05
CA THR A 49 -45.88 28.78 18.38
C THR A 49 -44.52 28.69 19.10
N GLN A 50 -44.47 28.43 20.41
CA GLN A 50 -43.22 28.29 21.16
C GLN A 50 -42.56 26.92 20.96
N ALA A 51 -43.35 25.84 20.96
CA ALA A 51 -42.86 24.49 20.71
C ALA A 51 -42.19 24.37 19.33
N GLU A 52 -42.80 24.95 18.29
CA GLU A 52 -42.24 25.00 16.95
C GLU A 52 -40.93 25.79 16.89
N LYS A 53 -40.90 26.99 17.50
CA LYS A 53 -39.67 27.80 17.59
C LYS A 53 -38.54 27.07 18.29
N LEU A 54 -38.85 26.30 19.34
CA LEU A 54 -37.86 25.53 20.09
C LEU A 54 -37.20 24.45 19.22
N VAL A 55 -38.01 23.67 18.47
CA VAL A 55 -37.50 22.63 17.54
C VAL A 55 -36.63 23.26 16.47
N ILE A 56 -37.11 24.33 15.82
CA ILE A 56 -36.37 25.02 14.77
C ILE A 56 -35.06 25.60 15.30
N SER A 57 -35.08 26.19 16.49
CA SER A 57 -33.89 26.73 17.14
C SER A 57 -32.84 25.64 17.38
N LYS A 58 -33.24 24.51 17.96
CA LYS A 58 -32.34 23.37 18.19
C LYS A 58 -31.82 22.73 16.91
N TYR A 59 -32.66 22.61 15.88
CA TYR A 59 -32.20 22.16 14.57
C TYR A 59 -31.09 23.06 14.01
N LYS A 60 -31.30 24.38 14.00
CA LYS A 60 -30.32 25.35 13.49
C LYS A 60 -29.01 25.35 14.29
N GLU A 61 -29.09 25.16 15.60
CA GLU A 61 -27.92 25.05 16.48
C GLU A 61 -27.02 23.89 16.07
N TYR A 62 -27.57 22.69 15.91
CA TYR A 62 -26.79 21.52 15.50
C TYR A 62 -26.38 21.56 14.03
N GLU A 63 -27.21 22.14 13.15
CA GLU A 63 -26.84 22.37 11.75
C GLU A 63 -25.59 23.25 11.64
N ASN A 64 -25.54 24.34 12.41
CA ASN A 64 -24.38 25.23 12.43
C ASN A 64 -23.15 24.54 13.02
N LEU A 65 -23.30 23.77 14.11
CA LEU A 65 -22.20 23.01 14.71
C LEU A 65 -21.57 22.02 13.72
N VAL A 66 -22.39 21.29 12.96
CA VAL A 66 -21.90 20.37 11.93
C VAL A 66 -21.22 21.12 10.79
N LYS A 67 -21.78 22.25 10.33
CA LYS A 67 -21.17 23.11 9.29
C LYS A 67 -19.81 23.65 9.74
N GLU A 68 -19.69 24.09 10.98
CA GLU A 68 -18.43 24.59 11.55
C GLU A 68 -17.38 23.48 11.65
N ARG A 69 -17.76 22.28 12.11
CA ARG A 69 -16.86 21.12 12.17
C ARG A 69 -16.32 20.74 10.78
N LEU A 70 -17.20 20.66 9.77
CA LEU A 70 -16.81 20.37 8.39
C LEU A 70 -15.91 21.46 7.80
N LYS A 71 -16.18 22.72 8.13
CA LYS A 71 -15.34 23.84 7.73
C LYS A 71 -13.95 23.77 8.36
N GLN A 72 -13.87 23.49 9.67
CA GLN A 72 -12.60 23.33 10.38
C GLN A 72 -11.78 22.15 9.82
N GLU A 73 -12.41 21.01 9.58
CA GLU A 73 -11.75 19.84 8.98
C GLU A 73 -11.21 20.14 7.58
N LYS A 74 -11.97 20.89 6.77
CA LYS A 74 -11.53 21.34 5.45
C LYS A 74 -10.35 22.32 5.54
N GLU A 75 -10.42 23.31 6.43
CA GLU A 75 -9.35 24.29 6.64
C GLU A 75 -8.07 23.61 7.15
N GLU A 76 -8.18 22.63 8.05
CA GLU A 76 -7.06 21.85 8.54
C GLU A 76 -6.41 21.01 7.43
N ARG A 77 -7.23 20.36 6.58
CA ARG A 77 -6.75 19.60 5.42
C ARG A 77 -6.01 20.48 4.42
N GLU A 78 -6.57 21.66 4.11
CA GLU A 78 -5.94 22.63 3.20
C GLU A 78 -4.63 23.19 3.80
N ALA A 79 -4.61 23.48 5.10
CA ALA A 79 -3.41 23.93 5.80
C ALA A 79 -2.32 22.85 5.84
N ALA A 80 -2.69 21.58 6.08
CA ALA A 80 -1.76 20.45 6.05
C ALA A 80 -1.17 20.24 4.65
N GLU A 81 -1.99 20.37 3.60
CA GLU A 81 -1.54 20.28 2.22
C GLU A 81 -0.57 21.43 1.86
N LYS A 82 -0.92 22.67 2.23
CA LYS A 82 -0.05 23.83 2.02
C LYS A 82 1.28 23.68 2.75
N ARG A 83 1.26 23.22 4.01
CA ARG A 83 2.47 22.95 4.80
C ARG A 83 3.33 21.86 4.15
N ARG A 84 2.71 20.81 3.60
CA ARG A 84 3.43 19.76 2.87
C ARG A 84 4.08 20.31 1.60
N GLN A 85 3.37 21.12 0.82
CA GLN A 85 3.90 21.76 -0.39
C GLN A 85 5.06 22.72 -0.07
N GLU A 86 4.93 23.55 0.97
CA GLU A 86 6.01 24.45 1.41
C GLU A 86 7.26 23.69 1.87
N ASN A 87 7.10 22.58 2.60
CA ASN A 87 8.22 21.72 3.01
C ASN A 87 8.92 21.07 1.81
N LEU A 88 8.16 20.59 0.83
CA LEU A 88 8.69 20.04 -0.43
C LEU A 88 9.46 21.10 -1.23
N ALA A 89 8.92 22.31 -1.35
CA ALA A 89 9.58 23.40 -2.05
C ALA A 89 10.89 23.82 -1.37
N LYS A 90 10.91 23.89 -0.03
CA LYS A 90 12.12 24.19 0.75
C LYS A 90 13.18 23.10 0.60
N LYS A 91 12.80 21.81 0.62
CA LYS A 91 13.72 20.69 0.40
C LYS A 91 14.35 20.75 -0.99
N LYS A 92 13.55 20.94 -2.04
CA LYS A 92 14.05 21.09 -3.42
C LYS A 92 14.99 22.28 -3.59
N ALA A 93 14.65 23.44 -3.00
CA ALA A 93 15.50 24.63 -3.07
C ALA A 93 16.83 24.44 -2.32
N ALA A 94 16.83 23.70 -1.20
CA ALA A 94 18.06 23.35 -0.47
C ALA A 94 18.94 22.39 -1.29
N GLU A 95 18.36 21.34 -1.87
CA GLU A 95 19.07 20.38 -2.72
C GLU A 95 19.63 21.03 -4.00
N GLU A 96 18.91 21.99 -4.60
CA GLU A 96 19.39 22.74 -5.76
C GLU A 96 20.54 23.70 -5.38
N LYS A 97 20.47 24.33 -4.21
CA LYS A 97 21.56 25.16 -3.68
C LYS A 97 22.81 24.33 -3.41
N GLU A 98 22.66 23.16 -2.80
CA GLU A 98 23.75 22.21 -2.55
C GLU A 98 24.37 21.71 -3.86
N ARG A 99 23.55 21.39 -4.88
CA ARG A 99 24.05 21.05 -6.23
C ARG A 99 24.85 22.18 -6.88
N ARG A 100 24.37 23.42 -6.80
CA ARG A 100 25.07 24.59 -7.36
C ARG A 100 26.38 24.87 -6.63
N GLU A 101 26.42 24.69 -5.32
CA GLU A 101 27.65 24.85 -4.52
C GLU A 101 28.69 23.78 -4.89
N VAL A 102 28.27 22.56 -5.23
CA VAL A 102 29.16 21.50 -5.74
C VAL A 102 29.63 21.76 -7.18
N GLU A 103 28.81 22.44 -8.00
CA GLU A 103 29.19 22.84 -9.37
C GLU A 103 30.12 24.07 -9.40
N GLU A 104 30.09 24.96 -8.40
CA GLU A 104 30.97 26.12 -8.32
C GLU A 104 32.37 25.82 -7.72
N GLU A 105 32.66 24.59 -7.30
CA GLU A 105 34.05 24.17 -7.06
C GLU A 105 34.83 24.11 -8.40
N PRO A 106 35.97 24.80 -8.55
CA PRO A 106 36.56 25.04 -9.86
C PRO A 106 37.20 23.77 -10.43
N LYS A 107 36.55 23.20 -11.46
CA LYS A 107 37.16 22.19 -12.36
C LYS A 107 37.63 22.85 -13.66
N ILE A 108 38.74 22.33 -14.16
CA ILE A 108 39.72 22.96 -15.05
C ILE A 108 39.23 23.08 -16.51
N ARG A 109 39.76 24.12 -17.19
CA ARG A 109 39.58 24.63 -18.56
C ARG A 109 39.38 23.60 -19.70
N GLU A 110 38.50 23.97 -20.63
CA GLU A 110 38.17 23.31 -21.91
C GLU A 110 39.27 23.45 -22.98
N LEU A 111 39.45 22.40 -23.80
CA LEU A 111 40.05 22.45 -25.14
C LEU A 111 38.92 22.45 -26.20
N THR A 112 39.16 23.11 -27.33
CA THR A 112 38.20 23.50 -28.39
C THR A 112 37.90 22.42 -29.44
N ASP A 113 36.73 22.54 -30.06
CA ASP A 113 36.04 21.63 -31.00
C ASP A 113 36.81 21.16 -32.27
N GLU A 114 38.00 21.70 -32.57
CA GLU A 114 38.79 21.31 -33.76
C GLU A 114 39.52 19.97 -33.61
N GLU A 115 39.72 19.45 -32.40
CA GLU A 115 40.34 18.12 -32.19
C GLU A 115 39.35 16.95 -32.33
N ALA A 116 38.04 17.20 -32.21
CA ALA A 116 37.01 16.17 -32.30
C ALA A 116 36.77 15.67 -33.74
N GLU A 117 36.84 16.56 -34.74
CA GLU A 117 36.64 16.20 -36.15
C GLU A 117 37.81 15.38 -36.74
N LYS A 118 39.01 15.51 -36.15
CA LYS A 118 40.19 14.80 -36.64
C LYS A 118 40.17 13.31 -36.25
N LEU A 119 39.56 12.99 -35.11
CA LEU A 119 39.43 11.63 -34.59
C LEU A 119 38.33 10.83 -35.31
N GLU A 120 37.26 11.49 -35.80
CA GLU A 120 36.19 10.82 -36.56
C GLU A 120 36.65 10.36 -37.95
N LYS A 121 37.60 11.07 -38.57
CA LYS A 121 38.17 10.66 -39.87
C LYS A 121 39.09 9.45 -39.76
N GLU A 122 39.88 9.34 -38.70
CA GLU A 122 40.80 8.21 -38.51
C GLU A 122 40.06 6.89 -38.17
N LEU A 123 38.92 6.97 -37.48
CA LEU A 123 38.11 5.79 -37.12
C LEU A 123 37.27 5.21 -38.29
N HIS A 124 37.04 5.99 -39.36
CA HIS A 124 36.30 5.51 -40.52
C HIS A 124 37.17 4.65 -41.45
N ASP A 125 38.46 4.96 -41.56
CA ASP A 125 39.39 4.29 -42.47
C ASP A 125 39.88 2.92 -41.93
N GLU A 126 39.90 2.71 -40.61
CA GLU A 126 40.28 1.42 -40.01
C GLU A 126 39.18 0.34 -40.06
N LYS A 127 37.91 0.73 -40.25
CA LYS A 127 36.77 -0.22 -40.27
C LYS A 127 36.52 -0.92 -41.62
N MET A 128 37.28 -0.60 -42.67
CA MET A 128 37.15 -1.25 -43.99
C MET A 128 38.13 -2.42 -44.22
N ALA A 129 38.98 -2.78 -43.25
CA ALA A 129 40.09 -3.72 -43.47
C ALA A 129 40.01 -5.09 -42.76
N SER A 130 38.95 -5.43 -42.02
CA SER A 130 38.82 -6.79 -41.44
C SER A 130 37.40 -7.34 -41.50
N ALA A 131 36.94 -7.58 -42.72
CA ALA A 131 35.94 -8.60 -43.00
C ALA A 131 36.58 -9.62 -43.93
N VAL A 132 36.52 -10.91 -43.57
CA VAL A 132 36.27 -12.09 -44.44
C VAL A 132 36.73 -13.39 -43.74
N ASN A 133 35.73 -14.27 -43.53
CA ASN A 133 35.70 -15.73 -43.37
C ASN A 133 36.24 -16.37 -42.06
N ASP A 134 35.60 -17.39 -41.48
CA ASP A 134 34.73 -18.42 -42.07
C ASP A 134 33.73 -19.02 -41.05
N GLU A 135 32.69 -19.65 -41.60
CA GLU A 135 31.44 -20.10 -41.00
C GLU A 135 31.46 -21.55 -40.41
N VAL A 136 30.33 -21.91 -39.76
CA VAL A 136 29.60 -23.22 -39.79
C VAL A 136 29.56 -24.12 -38.53
N GLU A 137 28.37 -24.04 -37.88
CA GLU A 137 27.50 -25.10 -37.28
C GLU A 137 27.92 -25.86 -35.99
N LYS A 138 27.04 -26.24 -35.04
CA LYS A 138 25.62 -26.66 -35.11
C LYS A 138 24.96 -26.73 -33.70
N THR A 139 23.70 -26.28 -33.61
CA THR A 139 22.49 -26.86 -32.94
C THR A 139 22.35 -27.09 -31.40
N HIS A 140 21.22 -26.55 -30.89
CA HIS A 140 20.28 -27.00 -29.82
C HIS A 140 20.85 -27.15 -28.38
N GLU A 141 20.21 -26.69 -27.31
CA GLU A 141 18.83 -26.94 -26.90
C GLU A 141 18.44 -26.06 -25.69
N ASP A 142 17.15 -25.75 -25.62
CA ASP A 142 16.40 -25.01 -24.61
C ASP A 142 16.60 -25.54 -23.18
N LYS A 143 17.16 -24.73 -22.27
CA LYS A 143 17.05 -24.94 -20.81
C LYS A 143 16.93 -23.61 -20.09
N SER A 144 15.74 -23.39 -19.55
CA SER A 144 15.42 -22.45 -18.47
C SER A 144 16.47 -22.55 -17.36
N PRO A 145 17.00 -21.43 -16.82
CA PRO A 145 17.79 -21.51 -15.60
C PRO A 145 16.81 -21.76 -14.45
N SER A 146 16.85 -22.97 -13.90
CA SER A 146 16.31 -23.30 -12.60
C SER A 146 17.03 -22.46 -11.55
N ASP A 147 16.26 -21.55 -10.98
CA ASP A 147 16.43 -20.87 -9.70
C ASP A 147 16.74 -21.90 -8.60
N ASP A 148 17.94 -21.88 -8.02
CA ASP A 148 18.26 -22.51 -6.73
C ASP A 148 19.64 -22.05 -6.23
N GLU A 149 19.74 -20.77 -5.89
CA GLU A 149 20.58 -20.33 -4.77
C GLU A 149 19.65 -19.91 -3.63
N GLU A 150 19.04 -20.89 -2.96
CA GLU A 150 18.33 -20.60 -1.71
C GLU A 150 19.36 -20.22 -0.64
N ASP A 151 19.45 -18.92 -0.33
CA ASP A 151 20.10 -18.38 0.86
C ASP A 151 19.83 -19.29 2.07
N GLU A 152 20.86 -19.62 2.86
CA GLU A 152 20.75 -20.44 4.08
C GLU A 152 19.63 -19.96 5.06
N LYS A 153 19.24 -18.69 4.97
CA LYS A 153 18.19 -18.04 5.78
C LYS A 153 16.76 -18.30 5.32
N ASP A 154 16.59 -18.86 4.13
CA ASP A 154 15.28 -19.10 3.51
C ASP A 154 14.89 -20.60 3.51
N LYS A 155 15.81 -21.47 3.94
CA LYS A 155 15.55 -22.91 4.15
C LYS A 155 14.38 -23.11 5.13
N GLY A 156 13.33 -23.79 4.65
CA GLY A 156 12.17 -24.19 5.45
C GLY A 156 11.01 -23.20 5.48
N LYS A 157 11.10 -22.06 4.78
CA LYS A 157 9.98 -21.12 4.61
C LYS A 157 9.13 -21.50 3.39
N LEU A 158 7.82 -21.28 3.49
CA LEU A 158 6.89 -21.53 2.40
C LEU A 158 7.05 -20.49 1.29
N LYS A 159 6.88 -20.90 0.03
CA LYS A 159 6.79 -19.97 -1.09
C LYS A 159 5.44 -19.24 -1.03
N PRO A 160 5.40 -17.90 -1.10
CA PRO A 160 4.14 -17.17 -1.11
C PRO A 160 3.24 -17.57 -2.29
N ASN A 161 1.92 -17.60 -2.07
CA ASN A 161 0.94 -17.79 -3.14
C ASN A 161 0.80 -16.52 -4.01
N ALA A 162 -0.06 -16.56 -5.04
CA ALA A 162 -0.24 -15.44 -5.97
C ALA A 162 -0.73 -14.14 -5.30
N GLY A 163 -1.40 -14.24 -4.15
CA GLY A 163 -1.84 -13.12 -3.33
C GLY A 163 -0.88 -12.82 -2.17
N ASN A 164 0.39 -13.21 -2.26
CA ASN A 164 1.44 -12.93 -1.29
C ASN A 164 1.20 -13.47 0.14
N GLY A 165 0.28 -14.42 0.30
CA GLY A 165 0.06 -15.14 1.55
C GLY A 165 0.50 -16.61 1.43
N ALA A 166 -0.25 -17.52 2.05
CA ALA A 166 0.04 -18.95 2.02
C ALA A 166 -1.23 -19.79 1.81
N ASP A 167 -1.05 -20.97 1.24
CA ASP A 167 -2.07 -22.00 1.15
C ASP A 167 -1.76 -23.08 2.20
N LEU A 168 -2.61 -23.18 3.23
CA LEU A 168 -2.49 -24.15 4.31
C LEU A 168 -3.57 -25.25 4.15
N PRO A 169 -3.46 -26.39 4.86
CA PRO A 169 -4.40 -27.49 4.71
C PRO A 169 -5.86 -27.12 4.99
N ASP A 170 -6.09 -26.30 6.03
CA ASP A 170 -7.45 -25.98 6.50
C ASP A 170 -7.98 -24.66 5.94
N TYR A 171 -7.11 -23.80 5.40
CA TYR A 171 -7.47 -22.49 4.89
C TYR A 171 -6.37 -21.90 4.01
N SER A 172 -6.70 -20.88 3.23
CA SER A 172 -5.73 -20.09 2.46
C SER A 172 -5.85 -18.63 2.85
N TRP A 173 -4.76 -17.88 2.76
CA TRP A 173 -4.80 -16.44 2.98
C TRP A 173 -3.96 -15.69 1.96
N THR A 174 -4.33 -14.45 1.73
CA THR A 174 -3.66 -13.49 0.86
C THR A 174 -3.51 -12.18 1.60
N GLN A 175 -2.63 -11.31 1.14
CA GLN A 175 -2.42 -10.02 1.78
C GLN A 175 -1.99 -8.94 0.79
N THR A 176 -2.31 -7.71 1.17
CA THR A 176 -1.65 -6.50 0.68
C THR A 176 -0.81 -5.90 1.81
N LEU A 177 -0.23 -4.72 1.60
CA LEU A 177 0.39 -3.97 2.70
C LEU A 177 -0.63 -3.51 3.75
N GLN A 178 -1.91 -3.38 3.39
CA GLN A 178 -2.94 -2.80 4.25
C GLN A 178 -3.76 -3.86 4.98
N GLU A 179 -4.03 -4.99 4.35
CA GLU A 179 -4.98 -5.98 4.86
C GLU A 179 -4.53 -7.43 4.63
N VAL A 180 -5.13 -8.34 5.37
CA VAL A 180 -5.01 -9.80 5.23
C VAL A 180 -6.39 -10.40 5.01
N GLU A 181 -6.56 -11.12 3.91
CA GLU A 181 -7.79 -11.84 3.59
C GLU A 181 -7.58 -13.33 3.84
N ILE A 182 -8.44 -13.93 4.68
CA ILE A 182 -8.40 -15.35 5.08
C ILE A 182 -9.65 -16.04 4.52
N ARG A 183 -9.47 -17.16 3.82
CA ARG A 183 -10.52 -18.00 3.24
C ARG A 183 -10.50 -19.39 3.87
N ILE A 184 -11.56 -19.72 4.60
CA ILE A 184 -11.71 -20.99 5.32
C ILE A 184 -12.87 -21.78 4.71
N PRO A 185 -12.61 -22.85 3.93
CA PRO A 185 -13.66 -23.71 3.41
C PRO A 185 -14.18 -24.67 4.50
N PHE A 186 -15.49 -24.65 4.74
CA PHE A 186 -16.16 -25.61 5.62
C PHE A 186 -16.83 -26.73 4.82
N THR A 187 -16.46 -27.98 5.13
CA THR A 187 -17.09 -29.16 4.54
C THR A 187 -18.27 -29.61 5.40
N VAL A 188 -19.39 -28.88 5.29
CA VAL A 188 -20.66 -29.19 5.98
C VAL A 188 -21.74 -29.66 5.00
N ASN A 189 -22.66 -30.50 5.47
CA ASN A 189 -23.78 -31.03 4.67
C ASN A 189 -25.01 -30.10 4.64
N PHE A 190 -24.88 -28.88 5.15
CA PHE A 190 -25.93 -27.86 5.16
C PHE A 190 -25.36 -26.50 4.70
N PRO A 191 -26.20 -25.56 4.21
CA PRO A 191 -25.75 -24.21 3.88
C PRO A 191 -25.33 -23.44 5.14
N LEU A 192 -24.07 -23.01 5.20
CA LEU A 192 -23.49 -22.32 6.35
C LEU A 192 -24.17 -20.97 6.58
N LYS A 193 -24.53 -20.67 7.84
CA LYS A 193 -25.10 -19.38 8.27
C LYS A 193 -24.29 -18.80 9.43
N GLY A 194 -24.39 -17.48 9.63
CA GLY A 194 -23.64 -16.79 10.68
C GLY A 194 -23.87 -17.34 12.10
N LYS A 195 -25.08 -17.85 12.39
CA LYS A 195 -25.40 -18.49 13.68
C LYS A 195 -24.66 -19.81 13.96
N ASP A 196 -24.13 -20.44 12.90
CA ASP A 196 -23.43 -21.71 12.96
C ASP A 196 -21.92 -21.51 13.16
N LEU A 197 -21.44 -20.26 13.12
CA LEU A 197 -20.04 -19.89 13.28
C LEU A 197 -19.84 -19.09 14.57
N VAL A 198 -18.64 -19.20 15.12
CA VAL A 198 -18.11 -18.35 16.19
C VAL A 198 -16.83 -17.74 15.66
N VAL A 199 -16.86 -16.44 15.36
CA VAL A 199 -15.74 -15.67 14.82
C VAL A 199 -15.45 -14.53 15.79
N ASN A 200 -14.31 -14.62 16.48
CA ASN A 200 -13.85 -13.62 17.42
C ASN A 200 -12.54 -13.02 16.90
N ILE A 201 -12.58 -11.73 16.59
CA ILE A 201 -11.43 -10.94 16.14
C ILE A 201 -11.11 -9.96 17.26
N GLU A 202 -9.93 -10.10 17.83
CA GLU A 202 -9.37 -9.16 18.81
C GLU A 202 -8.12 -8.51 18.22
N LYS A 203 -7.64 -7.44 18.86
CA LYS A 203 -6.50 -6.64 18.37
C LYS A 203 -5.29 -7.48 17.96
N ARG A 204 -5.02 -8.58 18.66
CA ARG A 204 -3.88 -9.47 18.40
C ARG A 204 -4.22 -10.95 18.54
N LYS A 205 -5.50 -11.30 18.44
CA LYS A 205 -5.97 -12.68 18.59
C LYS A 205 -7.09 -12.96 17.60
N LEU A 206 -7.07 -14.15 17.01
CA LEU A 206 -8.13 -14.63 16.13
C LEU A 206 -8.59 -16.00 16.60
N SER A 207 -9.91 -16.17 16.72
CA SER A 207 -10.54 -17.46 16.99
C SER A 207 -11.72 -17.67 16.04
N VAL A 208 -11.73 -18.81 15.36
CA VAL A 208 -12.72 -19.19 14.36
C VAL A 208 -13.11 -20.64 14.59
N ALA A 209 -14.39 -20.90 14.85
CA ALA A 209 -14.91 -22.24 15.06
C ALA A 209 -16.29 -22.41 14.44
N LEU A 210 -16.61 -23.64 14.03
CA LEU A 210 -18.02 -24.03 13.86
C LEU A 210 -18.61 -24.23 15.26
N LYS A 211 -19.84 -23.76 15.47
CA LYS A 211 -20.48 -23.78 16.78
C LYS A 211 -20.57 -25.22 17.32
N GLY A 212 -19.95 -25.46 18.47
CA GLY A 212 -19.91 -26.78 19.12
C GLY A 212 -18.83 -27.73 18.58
N GLN A 213 -17.97 -27.27 17.66
CA GLN A 213 -16.80 -28.01 17.18
C GLN A 213 -15.50 -27.36 17.68
N PRO A 214 -14.36 -28.07 17.62
CA PRO A 214 -13.05 -27.48 17.85
C PRO A 214 -12.79 -26.27 16.92
N PRO A 215 -12.02 -25.27 17.36
CA PRO A 215 -11.65 -24.14 16.54
C PRO A 215 -10.77 -24.58 15.36
N VAL A 216 -11.06 -24.03 14.18
CA VAL A 216 -10.23 -24.16 12.98
C VAL A 216 -9.01 -23.25 13.11
N LEU A 217 -9.22 -22.05 13.63
CA LEU A 217 -8.15 -21.11 13.99
C LEU A 217 -8.34 -20.70 15.45
N ASP A 218 -7.28 -20.78 16.25
CA ASP A 218 -7.23 -20.17 17.57
C ASP A 218 -5.78 -19.84 17.90
N GLY A 219 -5.46 -18.55 17.94
CA GLY A 219 -4.09 -18.14 18.21
C GLY A 219 -3.87 -16.64 18.22
N THR A 220 -2.63 -16.27 18.54
CA THR A 220 -2.15 -14.88 18.49
C THR A 220 -1.83 -14.53 17.05
N LEU A 221 -2.35 -13.40 16.58
CA LEU A 221 -2.04 -12.86 15.25
C LEU A 221 -0.57 -12.44 15.19
N TYR A 222 0.01 -12.46 13.99
CA TYR A 222 1.38 -12.01 13.74
C TYR A 222 1.61 -10.59 14.25
N ASN A 223 0.70 -9.66 13.94
CA ASN A 223 0.74 -8.29 14.44
C ASN A 223 -0.67 -7.73 14.74
N ASP A 224 -0.71 -6.49 15.25
CA ASP A 224 -1.94 -5.80 15.63
C ASP A 224 -2.84 -5.49 14.41
N VAL A 225 -4.13 -5.73 14.57
CA VAL A 225 -5.20 -5.38 13.61
C VAL A 225 -6.14 -4.33 14.19
N LYS A 226 -6.74 -3.54 13.30
CA LYS A 226 -7.75 -2.54 13.66
C LYS A 226 -9.12 -3.22 13.66
N VAL A 227 -9.53 -3.73 14.83
CA VAL A 227 -10.71 -4.58 15.01
C VAL A 227 -11.98 -3.98 14.40
N ASP A 228 -12.21 -2.67 14.59
CA ASP A 228 -13.40 -1.97 14.08
C ASP A 228 -13.49 -1.91 12.54
N GLU A 229 -12.38 -2.16 11.84
CA GLU A 229 -12.30 -2.20 10.38
C GLU A 229 -12.15 -3.64 9.85
N CYS A 230 -12.05 -4.63 10.74
CA CYS A 230 -12.05 -6.04 10.35
C CYS A 230 -13.48 -6.51 10.07
N THR A 231 -13.65 -7.31 9.02
CA THR A 231 -14.97 -7.82 8.63
C THR A 231 -14.91 -9.32 8.34
N TRP A 232 -16.05 -9.98 8.36
CA TRP A 232 -16.16 -11.36 7.89
C TRP A 232 -17.50 -11.59 7.22
N CYS A 233 -17.53 -12.48 6.24
CA CYS A 233 -18.74 -12.86 5.53
C CYS A 233 -18.68 -14.32 5.08
N ILE A 234 -19.84 -14.87 4.70
CA ILE A 234 -19.94 -16.24 4.19
C ILE A 234 -20.16 -16.16 2.68
N GLN A 235 -19.24 -16.74 1.91
CA GLN A 235 -19.31 -16.87 0.47
C GLN A 235 -19.81 -18.27 0.07
N ASP A 236 -20.73 -18.32 -0.90
CA ASP A 236 -21.30 -19.54 -1.49
C ASP A 236 -21.85 -20.55 -0.47
N HIS A 237 -22.27 -20.06 0.70
CA HIS A 237 -22.75 -20.87 1.83
C HIS A 237 -21.78 -21.94 2.35
N LYS A 238 -20.49 -21.85 2.02
CA LYS A 238 -19.48 -22.86 2.38
C LYS A 238 -18.14 -22.28 2.81
N ILE A 239 -17.81 -21.07 2.38
CA ILE A 239 -16.49 -20.47 2.63
C ILE A 239 -16.69 -19.29 3.58
N LEU A 240 -15.97 -19.29 4.69
CA LEU A 240 -15.85 -18.11 5.55
C LEU A 240 -14.71 -17.25 5.02
N LEU A 241 -15.02 -16.00 4.70
CA LEU A 241 -14.06 -14.96 4.33
C LEU A 241 -13.88 -14.04 5.53
N ILE A 242 -12.64 -13.80 5.95
CA ILE A 242 -12.30 -12.84 7.01
C ILE A 242 -11.33 -11.84 6.42
N ASN A 243 -11.64 -10.55 6.52
CA ASN A 243 -10.73 -9.47 6.16
C ASN A 243 -10.21 -8.79 7.42
N LEU A 244 -8.89 -8.79 7.60
CA LEU A 244 -8.20 -8.19 8.74
C LEU A 244 -7.47 -6.92 8.30
N GLU A 245 -7.86 -5.78 8.86
CA GLU A 245 -7.19 -4.50 8.61
C GLU A 245 -5.95 -4.37 9.50
N LYS A 246 -4.76 -4.22 8.90
CA LYS A 246 -3.51 -4.09 9.66
C LYS A 246 -3.42 -2.71 10.30
N VAL A 247 -2.90 -2.64 11.53
CA VAL A 247 -2.48 -1.36 12.11
C VAL A 247 -1.23 -0.84 11.42
N ASN A 248 -0.26 -1.72 11.15
CA ASN A 248 0.96 -1.38 10.40
C ASN A 248 0.76 -1.63 8.90
N LYS A 249 0.46 -0.56 8.16
CA LYS A 249 0.21 -0.58 6.71
C LYS A 249 1.48 -0.62 5.84
N MET A 250 2.64 -0.90 6.42
CA MET A 250 3.93 -0.96 5.73
C MET A 250 4.65 -2.29 5.98
N GLU A 251 3.92 -3.33 6.40
CA GLU A 251 4.50 -4.62 6.78
C GLU A 251 3.83 -5.81 6.10
N TRP A 252 4.67 -6.64 5.46
CA TRP A 252 4.29 -7.95 4.98
C TRP A 252 4.32 -8.95 6.12
N TRP A 253 3.20 -9.64 6.35
CA TRP A 253 3.13 -10.66 7.37
C TRP A 253 3.78 -11.94 6.86
N SER A 254 4.62 -12.59 7.68
CA SER A 254 5.19 -13.89 7.33
C SER A 254 4.22 -15.05 7.60
N ARG A 255 3.16 -14.82 8.39
CA ARG A 255 2.14 -15.81 8.79
C ARG A 255 0.91 -15.10 9.34
N VAL A 256 -0.22 -15.80 9.47
CA VAL A 256 -1.43 -15.25 10.11
C VAL A 256 -1.33 -15.41 11.62
N LEU A 257 -1.13 -16.64 12.09
CA LEU A 257 -0.95 -16.96 13.50
C LEU A 257 0.52 -17.23 13.82
N THR A 258 0.97 -16.86 15.02
CA THR A 258 2.37 -17.05 15.45
C THR A 258 2.81 -18.51 15.51
N THR A 259 1.88 -19.45 15.59
CA THR A 259 2.13 -20.90 15.65
C THR A 259 2.30 -21.56 14.30
N GLU A 260 2.09 -20.83 13.20
CA GLU A 260 2.09 -21.38 11.84
C GLU A 260 3.46 -21.27 11.15
N PRO A 261 3.68 -22.06 10.07
CA PRO A 261 4.88 -21.91 9.25
C PRO A 261 4.94 -20.53 8.58
N GLU A 262 6.15 -20.01 8.41
CA GLU A 262 6.38 -18.72 7.77
C GLU A 262 6.51 -18.85 6.26
N ILE A 263 5.97 -17.86 5.53
CA ILE A 263 6.31 -17.62 4.13
C ILE A 263 7.64 -16.88 4.01
N ASN A 264 8.33 -17.08 2.89
CA ASN A 264 9.48 -16.26 2.54
C ASN A 264 9.01 -14.89 2.01
N THR A 265 8.98 -13.90 2.89
CA THR A 265 8.56 -12.52 2.56
C THR A 265 9.48 -11.83 1.54
N ARG A 266 10.68 -12.35 1.26
CA ARG A 266 11.55 -11.82 0.19
C ARG A 266 11.05 -12.18 -1.21
N LYS A 267 10.26 -13.26 -1.33
CA LYS A 267 9.66 -13.72 -2.58
C LYS A 267 8.26 -13.12 -2.82
N VAL A 268 7.80 -12.22 -1.95
CA VAL A 268 6.54 -11.48 -2.10
C VAL A 268 6.66 -10.49 -3.25
N LYS A 269 5.63 -10.42 -4.10
CA LYS A 269 5.55 -9.49 -5.22
C LYS A 269 4.60 -8.36 -4.83
N PRO A 270 5.10 -7.16 -4.49
CA PRO A 270 4.23 -6.02 -4.22
C PRO A 270 3.29 -5.80 -5.40
N GLU A 271 2.02 -5.49 -5.14
CA GLU A 271 1.15 -5.02 -6.20
C GLU A 271 1.80 -3.80 -6.84
N ASN A 272 1.87 -3.78 -8.17
CA ASN A 272 2.40 -2.64 -8.92
C ASN A 272 1.58 -1.41 -8.52
N SER A 273 2.10 -0.64 -7.57
CA SER A 273 1.65 0.72 -7.33
C SER A 273 1.73 1.38 -8.68
N LYS A 274 0.60 1.84 -9.21
CA LYS A 274 0.63 2.55 -10.48
C LYS A 274 1.64 3.66 -10.28
N LEU A 275 2.64 3.73 -11.16
CA LEU A 275 3.68 4.76 -11.12
C LEU A 275 3.08 6.18 -11.09
N SER A 276 1.79 6.34 -11.46
CA SER A 276 1.00 7.55 -11.31
C SER A 276 0.74 8.00 -9.88
N ASP A 277 0.74 7.09 -8.92
CA ASP A 277 0.32 7.34 -7.53
C ASP A 277 1.54 7.68 -6.64
N LEU A 278 2.75 7.54 -7.18
CA LEU A 278 4.01 7.91 -6.55
C LEU A 278 4.39 9.35 -6.94
N ASP A 279 4.89 10.13 -5.98
CA ASP A 279 5.44 11.46 -6.22
C ASP A 279 6.72 11.37 -7.09
N GLY A 280 7.03 12.42 -7.85
CA GLY A 280 8.04 12.36 -8.92
C GLY A 280 9.45 11.90 -8.51
N GLU A 281 9.85 12.14 -7.25
CA GLU A 281 11.16 11.73 -6.72
C GLU A 281 11.17 10.21 -6.44
N THR A 282 10.17 9.73 -5.69
CA THR A 282 9.96 8.30 -5.42
C THR A 282 9.71 7.51 -6.70
N ARG A 283 8.97 8.08 -7.64
CA ARG A 283 8.69 7.49 -8.95
C ARG A 283 9.98 7.27 -9.75
N SER A 284 10.85 8.26 -9.83
CA SER A 284 12.13 8.13 -10.57
C SER A 284 13.03 7.06 -9.94
N MET A 285 13.05 6.96 -8.61
CA MET A 285 13.82 5.93 -7.90
C MET A 285 13.24 4.52 -8.15
N VAL A 286 11.91 4.36 -8.10
CA VAL A 286 11.23 3.09 -8.37
C VAL A 286 11.38 2.70 -9.85
N GLU A 287 11.29 3.65 -10.78
CA GLU A 287 11.54 3.41 -12.22
C GLU A 287 12.98 2.95 -12.47
N LYS A 288 13.97 3.59 -11.82
CA LYS A 288 15.37 3.15 -11.89
C LYS A 288 15.52 1.73 -11.36
N MET A 289 14.91 1.44 -10.21
CA MET A 289 15.00 0.12 -9.59
C MET A 289 14.33 -0.97 -10.44
N MET A 290 13.17 -0.67 -11.05
CA MET A 290 12.50 -1.56 -11.99
C MET A 290 13.30 -1.77 -13.28
N PHE A 291 13.92 -0.73 -13.81
CA PHE A 291 14.81 -0.82 -14.96
C PHE A 291 16.01 -1.71 -14.65
N ASP A 292 16.70 -1.47 -13.54
CA ASP A 292 17.88 -2.23 -13.12
C ASP A 292 17.55 -3.69 -12.87
N GLN A 293 16.37 -3.99 -12.30
CA GLN A 293 15.92 -5.35 -12.07
C GLN A 293 15.65 -6.10 -13.38
N ARG A 294 15.00 -5.45 -14.37
CA ARG A 294 14.81 -6.03 -15.71
C ARG A 294 16.14 -6.23 -16.44
N GLN A 295 17.07 -5.28 -16.34
CA GLN A 295 18.39 -5.41 -16.94
C GLN A 295 19.13 -6.62 -16.36
N LYS A 296 19.12 -6.79 -15.03
CA LYS A 296 19.73 -7.96 -14.37
C LYS A 296 19.10 -9.29 -14.82
N GLU A 297 17.78 -9.37 -14.92
CA GLU A 297 17.09 -10.57 -15.41
C GLU A 297 17.45 -10.90 -16.87
N MET A 298 17.70 -9.88 -17.69
CA MET A 298 18.14 -10.02 -19.07
C MET A 298 19.67 -10.15 -19.21
N GLY A 299 20.43 -10.19 -18.11
CA GLY A 299 21.91 -10.23 -18.13
C GLY A 299 22.55 -8.97 -18.71
N LEU A 300 21.82 -7.85 -18.74
CA LEU A 300 22.25 -6.58 -19.28
C LEU A 300 22.74 -5.63 -18.16
N PRO A 301 23.59 -4.64 -18.47
CA PRO A 301 24.14 -3.73 -17.46
C PRO A 301 23.07 -2.86 -16.81
N THR A 302 23.14 -2.70 -15.49
CA THR A 302 22.29 -1.78 -14.71
C THR A 302 22.55 -0.31 -15.06
N SER A 303 21.66 0.59 -14.68
CA SER A 303 21.77 2.03 -14.95
C SER A 303 23.07 2.63 -14.38
N ASP A 304 23.56 2.15 -13.24
CA ASP A 304 24.84 2.60 -12.68
C ASP A 304 26.05 2.01 -13.41
N GLU A 305 25.96 0.78 -13.90
CA GLU A 305 26.99 0.16 -14.73
C GLU A 305 27.06 0.79 -16.12
N GLN A 306 25.91 1.11 -16.74
CA GLN A 306 25.84 1.86 -17.99
C GLN A 306 26.51 3.23 -17.83
N LYS A 307 26.20 3.97 -16.76
CA LYS A 307 26.87 5.24 -16.47
C LYS A 307 28.38 5.08 -16.30
N LYS A 308 28.83 4.04 -15.60
CA LYS A 308 30.27 3.75 -15.46
C LYS A 308 30.91 3.43 -16.79
N GLN A 309 30.26 2.63 -17.63
CA GLN A 309 30.73 2.30 -18.98
C GLN A 309 30.78 3.55 -19.87
N ASP A 310 29.79 4.43 -19.79
CA ASP A 310 29.75 5.68 -20.56
C ASP A 310 30.85 6.65 -20.11
N VAL A 311 31.08 6.78 -18.81
CA VAL A 311 32.17 7.59 -18.25
C VAL A 311 33.53 7.03 -18.65
N LEU A 312 33.70 5.71 -18.54
CA LEU A 312 34.93 5.04 -18.96
C LEU A 312 35.16 5.18 -20.47
N LYS A 313 34.11 5.05 -21.28
CA LYS A 313 34.19 5.21 -22.74
C LYS A 313 34.58 6.64 -23.12
N LYS A 314 34.00 7.66 -22.45
CA LYS A 314 34.43 9.06 -22.62
C LYS A 314 35.88 9.26 -22.18
N PHE A 315 36.29 8.65 -21.08
CA PHE A 315 37.67 8.72 -20.58
C PHE A 315 38.67 8.08 -21.55
N MET A 316 38.35 6.92 -22.11
CA MET A 316 39.18 6.25 -23.13
C MET A 316 39.25 7.06 -24.42
N GLN A 317 38.16 7.72 -24.83
CA GLN A 317 38.14 8.63 -25.97
C GLN A 317 38.98 9.89 -25.74
N GLN A 318 39.01 10.41 -24.51
CA GLN A 318 39.79 11.58 -24.12
C GLN A 318 41.28 11.27 -23.87
N HIS A 319 41.63 10.00 -23.67
CA HIS A 319 43.00 9.55 -23.44
C HIS A 319 43.40 8.40 -24.37
N PRO A 320 43.44 8.63 -25.69
CA PRO A 320 43.77 7.59 -26.68
C PRO A 320 45.22 7.08 -26.57
N GLU A 321 46.11 7.81 -25.89
CA GLU A 321 47.50 7.43 -25.64
C GLU A 321 47.67 6.36 -24.54
N MET A 322 46.64 6.13 -23.72
CA MET A 322 46.67 5.09 -22.68
C MET A 322 46.16 3.76 -23.24
N ASP A 323 46.98 2.70 -23.14
CA ASP A 323 46.61 1.35 -23.55
C ASP A 323 45.77 0.66 -22.46
N PHE A 324 44.45 0.64 -22.68
CA PHE A 324 43.50 -0.04 -21.80
C PHE A 324 43.31 -1.53 -22.12
N SER A 325 44.02 -2.09 -23.11
CA SER A 325 43.88 -3.50 -23.51
C SER A 325 44.26 -4.49 -22.40
N LYS A 326 45.05 -4.04 -21.41
CA LYS A 326 45.47 -4.82 -20.24
C LYS A 326 44.75 -4.44 -18.94
N CYS A 327 43.80 -3.51 -18.97
CA CYS A 327 43.03 -3.12 -17.79
C CYS A 327 42.00 -4.20 -17.44
N LYS A 328 42.03 -4.67 -16.19
CA LYS A 328 40.97 -5.52 -15.64
C LYS A 328 39.87 -4.62 -15.08
N PHE A 329 38.75 -4.57 -15.78
CA PHE A 329 37.54 -3.94 -15.28
C PHE A 329 36.78 -5.00 -14.48
N SER A 330 36.85 -4.92 -13.14
CA SER A 330 36.04 -5.75 -12.22
C SER A 330 34.87 -4.94 -11.67
#